data_AF-A0AAN6TSK3-F1
#
_entry.id   AF-A0AAN6TSK3-F1
#
_cell.length_a   1.000
_cell.length_b   1.000
_cell.length_c   1.000
_cell.angle_alpha   90.00
_cell.angle_beta   90.00
_cell.angle_gamma   90.00
#
_symmetry.space_group_name_H-M   'P 1'
#
loop_
_entity.id
_entity.type
_entity.pdbx_description
1 polymer ?
#
loop_
_entity_poly.entity_id
_entity_poly.type
_entity_poly.pdbx_seq_one_letter_code
_entity_poly.pdbx_strand_id
1 'polypeptide(L)'
;MYTALRLIVIGCQFSGLETLGMAVVDNPVSAWYGHIPVPRMVKNQVNHLLELRMIELDREITGALSRLSRDRRQWIVGTLAVFLLLHIRELDAGRIIYWARYKDSAGFWIHPSRPSALIDEGVASCNSLLRYFHCFLGRQPLCQNWDEERSQRLVGNDAELVASIKALQSCVSMMRQAGWIGRNASQLYQDGHPDSVGLTISSLIFTEMADAQVKNFH
;
A
#
# COMPACT_ATOMS: atom_id res chain seq x y z
N MET A 1 4.58 2.75 -2.18
CA MET A 1 5.24 3.50 -3.27
C MET A 1 6.48 4.27 -2.82
N TYR A 2 6.47 5.09 -1.76
CA TYR A 2 7.69 5.82 -1.34
C TYR A 2 8.85 4.87 -1.00
N THR A 3 8.55 3.74 -0.35
CA THR A 3 9.58 2.75 -0.06
C THR A 3 10.08 2.01 -1.30
N ALA A 4 9.19 1.72 -2.27
CA ALA A 4 9.61 1.09 -3.52
C ALA A 4 10.60 1.99 -4.28
N LEU A 5 10.41 3.31 -4.22
CA LEU A 5 11.35 4.29 -4.76
C LEU A 5 12.66 4.34 -3.97
N ARG A 6 12.61 4.29 -2.64
CA ARG A 6 13.82 4.18 -1.80
C ARG A 6 14.64 2.94 -2.19
N LEU A 7 13.99 1.81 -2.45
CA LEU A 7 14.64 0.59 -2.93
C LEU A 7 15.21 0.74 -4.35
N ILE A 8 14.52 1.46 -5.25
CA ILE A 8 15.04 1.77 -6.60
C ILE A 8 16.28 2.68 -6.52
N VAL A 9 16.32 3.62 -5.58
CA VAL A 9 17.45 4.55 -5.38
C VAL A 9 18.59 3.91 -4.58
N ILE A 10 18.34 2.79 -3.88
CA ILE A 10 19.38 2.04 -3.19
C ILE A 10 20.31 1.39 -4.22
N GLY A 11 21.59 1.71 -4.14
CA GLY A 11 22.60 1.24 -5.09
C GLY A 11 22.73 2.05 -6.37
N CYS A 12 21.94 3.13 -6.57
CA CYS A 12 22.09 3.99 -7.74
C CYS A 12 23.47 4.66 -7.79
N GLN A 13 24.08 4.60 -8.97
CA GLN A 13 25.37 5.19 -9.31
C GLN A 13 25.24 5.84 -10.69
N PHE A 14 26.05 6.86 -10.98
CA PHE A 14 26.16 7.35 -12.35
C PHE A 14 26.82 6.29 -13.22
N SER A 15 26.36 6.16 -14.46
CA SER A 15 27.04 5.36 -15.46
C SER A 15 28.25 6.12 -16.01
N GLY A 16 29.36 5.41 -16.23
CA GLY A 16 30.57 5.98 -16.83
C GLY A 16 31.57 6.56 -15.80
N LEU A 17 32.39 7.51 -16.27
CA LEU A 17 33.49 8.11 -15.48
C LEU A 17 33.04 9.31 -14.63
N GLU A 18 31.81 9.80 -14.84
CA GLU A 18 31.30 10.97 -14.11
C GLU A 18 30.87 10.58 -12.71
N THR A 19 31.37 11.30 -11.70
CA THR A 19 31.09 11.06 -10.29
C THR A 19 30.46 12.27 -9.61
N LEU A 20 30.37 13.41 -10.31
CA LEU A 20 30.01 14.73 -9.79
C LEU A 20 30.80 15.08 -8.52
N GLY A 21 32.08 14.69 -8.48
CA GLY A 21 32.98 14.95 -7.37
C GLY A 21 32.77 14.05 -6.14
N MET A 22 31.99 12.97 -6.26
CA MET A 22 31.81 12.00 -5.18
C MET A 22 32.96 10.99 -5.15
N ALA A 23 33.43 10.67 -3.94
CA ALA A 23 34.45 9.65 -3.71
C ALA A 23 33.82 8.26 -3.49
N VAL A 24 34.63 7.23 -3.70
CA VAL A 24 34.29 5.86 -3.32
C VAL A 24 34.15 5.80 -1.78
N VAL A 25 33.17 5.05 -1.31
CA VAL A 25 33.03 4.79 0.13
C VAL A 25 34.04 3.73 0.54
N ASP A 26 35.08 4.14 1.24
CA ASP A 26 36.19 3.26 1.67
C ASP A 26 35.97 2.58 3.02
N ASN A 27 34.84 2.81 3.69
CA ASN A 27 34.54 2.19 4.98
C ASN A 27 33.98 0.76 4.78
N PRO A 28 34.70 -0.31 5.19
CA PRO A 28 34.30 -1.70 4.98
C PRO A 28 33.06 -2.12 5.76
N VAL A 29 32.65 -1.37 6.79
CA VAL A 29 31.44 -1.64 7.59
C VAL A 29 30.20 -0.95 6.98
N SER A 30 30.40 -0.08 5.99
CA SER A 30 29.31 0.59 5.31
C SER A 30 28.58 -0.36 4.35
N ALA A 31 27.26 -0.30 4.32
CA ALA A 31 26.44 -0.95 3.29
C ALA A 31 26.75 -0.46 1.86
N TRP A 32 27.57 0.59 1.74
CA TRP A 32 27.95 1.23 0.48
C TRP A 32 29.43 1.05 0.14
N TYR A 33 30.16 0.19 0.86
CA TYR A 33 31.58 -0.04 0.65
C TYR A 33 31.89 -0.37 -0.82
N GLY A 34 32.88 0.31 -1.41
CA GLY A 34 33.28 0.12 -2.79
C GLY A 34 32.35 0.76 -3.84
N HIS A 35 31.34 1.54 -3.41
CA HIS A 35 30.44 2.25 -4.32
C HIS A 35 30.67 3.77 -4.30
N ILE A 36 30.41 4.42 -5.44
CA ILE A 36 30.40 5.88 -5.58
C ILE A 36 28.94 6.34 -5.47
N PRO A 37 28.52 6.92 -4.33
CA PRO A 37 27.13 7.30 -4.15
C PRO A 37 26.80 8.53 -4.99
N VAL A 38 25.59 8.56 -5.55
CA VAL A 38 25.05 9.78 -6.19
C VAL A 38 24.99 10.93 -5.16
N PRO A 39 25.35 12.18 -5.54
CA PRO A 39 25.26 13.34 -4.68
C PRO A 39 23.87 13.53 -4.08
N ARG A 40 23.83 14.04 -2.85
CA ARG A 40 22.57 14.26 -2.11
C ARG A 40 21.58 15.13 -2.89
N MET A 41 22.04 16.17 -3.58
CA MET A 41 21.17 17.05 -4.37
C MET A 41 20.44 16.29 -5.49
N VAL A 42 21.16 15.43 -6.21
CA VAL A 42 20.58 14.62 -7.29
C VAL A 42 19.60 13.61 -6.73
N LYS A 43 19.95 12.93 -5.61
CA LYS A 43 19.01 12.04 -4.91
C LYS A 43 17.73 12.76 -4.50
N ASN A 44 17.83 13.99 -3.98
CA ASN A 44 16.67 14.79 -3.59
C ASN A 44 15.80 15.17 -4.80
N GLN A 45 16.40 15.57 -5.92
CA GLN A 45 15.65 15.89 -7.15
C GLN A 45 14.92 14.67 -7.71
N VAL A 46 15.61 13.52 -7.76
CA VAL A 46 15.01 12.25 -8.19
C VAL A 46 13.86 11.87 -7.27
N ASN A 47 14.03 11.93 -5.95
CA ASN A 47 12.95 11.67 -5.00
C ASN A 47 11.74 12.57 -5.25
N HIS A 48 11.96 13.88 -5.43
CA HIS A 48 10.88 14.83 -5.68
C HIS A 48 10.11 14.53 -6.98
N LEU A 49 10.83 14.24 -8.08
CA LEU A 49 10.19 13.88 -9.36
C LEU A 49 9.38 12.59 -9.25
N LEU A 50 9.90 11.61 -8.49
CA LEU A 50 9.20 10.36 -8.26
C LEU A 50 7.95 10.57 -7.40
N GLU A 51 8.01 11.40 -6.35
CA GLU A 51 6.84 11.80 -5.56
C GLU A 51 5.75 12.47 -6.42
N LEU A 52 6.14 13.38 -7.33
CA LEU A 52 5.19 13.98 -8.28
C LEU A 52 4.55 12.93 -9.18
N ARG A 53 5.36 12.01 -9.73
CA ARG A 53 4.83 10.93 -10.57
C ARG A 53 3.91 9.98 -9.79
N MET A 54 4.20 9.74 -8.51
CA MET A 54 3.32 8.97 -7.64
C MET A 54 1.95 9.63 -7.49
N ILE A 55 1.91 10.94 -7.27
CA ILE A 55 0.66 11.71 -7.14
C ILE A 55 -0.17 11.60 -8.43
N GLU A 56 0.48 11.69 -9.59
CA GLU A 56 -0.18 11.51 -10.88
C GLU A 56 -0.78 10.10 -11.03
N LEU A 57 0.00 9.06 -10.75
CA LEU A 57 -0.44 7.67 -10.82
C LEU A 57 -1.61 7.40 -9.85
N ASP A 58 -1.53 7.91 -8.62
CA ASP A 58 -2.62 7.77 -7.64
C ASP A 58 -3.91 8.42 -8.15
N ARG A 59 -3.82 9.58 -8.81
CA ARG A 59 -4.97 10.24 -9.45
C ARG A 59 -5.52 9.43 -10.63
N GLU A 60 -4.64 8.91 -11.48
CA GLU A 60 -5.02 8.06 -12.62
C GLU A 60 -5.75 6.79 -12.16
N ILE A 61 -5.20 6.09 -11.16
CA ILE A 61 -5.78 4.86 -10.61
C ILE A 61 -7.11 5.17 -9.91
N THR A 62 -7.17 6.20 -9.08
CA THR A 62 -8.43 6.59 -8.40
C THR A 62 -9.51 7.00 -9.41
N GLY A 63 -9.12 7.70 -10.48
CA GLY A 63 -10.00 8.02 -11.59
C GLY A 63 -10.51 6.75 -12.30
N ALA A 64 -9.65 5.75 -12.52
CA ALA A 64 -10.05 4.47 -13.09
C ALA A 64 -11.02 3.70 -12.17
N LEU A 65 -10.74 3.65 -10.87
CA LEU A 65 -11.62 2.99 -9.88
C LEU A 65 -13.04 3.59 -9.89
N SER A 66 -13.16 4.91 -10.01
CA SER A 66 -14.45 5.60 -10.13
C SER A 66 -15.29 5.16 -11.34
N ARG A 67 -14.63 4.71 -12.41
CA ARG A 67 -15.29 4.18 -13.60
C ARG A 67 -15.68 2.72 -13.40
N LEU A 68 -14.82 1.92 -12.78
CA LEU A 68 -15.06 0.50 -12.51
C LEU A 68 -16.27 0.29 -11.60
N SER A 69 -16.55 1.20 -10.66
CA SER A 69 -17.72 1.08 -9.78
C SER A 69 -19.07 1.14 -10.49
N ARG A 70 -19.11 1.54 -11.77
CA ARG A 70 -20.34 1.62 -12.56
C ARG A 70 -20.71 0.28 -13.23
N ASP A 71 -19.76 -0.64 -13.36
CA ASP A 71 -19.97 -1.95 -13.98
C ASP A 71 -19.79 -3.05 -12.95
N ARG A 72 -20.88 -3.79 -12.69
CA ARG A 72 -20.88 -4.91 -11.74
C ARG A 72 -19.95 -6.04 -12.16
N ARG A 73 -19.66 -6.20 -13.46
CA ARG A 73 -18.71 -7.20 -13.94
C ARG A 73 -17.27 -6.87 -13.55
N GLN A 74 -16.99 -5.60 -13.32
CA GLN A 74 -15.68 -5.11 -12.88
C GLN A 74 -15.54 -5.13 -11.35
N TRP A 75 -16.54 -5.61 -10.60
CA TRP A 75 -16.50 -5.58 -9.14
C TRP A 75 -15.26 -6.28 -8.57
N ILE A 76 -14.87 -7.43 -9.13
CA ILE A 76 -13.70 -8.17 -8.65
C ILE A 76 -12.41 -7.42 -8.92
N VAL A 77 -12.28 -6.81 -10.10
CA VAL A 77 -11.14 -5.99 -10.50
C VAL A 77 -11.03 -4.77 -9.59
N GLY A 78 -12.15 -4.07 -9.36
CA GLY A 78 -12.22 -2.93 -8.44
C GLY A 78 -11.84 -3.32 -7.01
N THR A 79 -12.32 -4.47 -6.54
CA THR A 79 -12.00 -5.00 -5.19
C THR A 79 -10.52 -5.29 -5.03
N LEU A 80 -9.92 -6.00 -5.99
CA LEU A 80 -8.49 -6.33 -5.97
C LEU A 80 -7.62 -5.07 -6.09
N ALA A 81 -8.01 -4.12 -6.94
CA ALA A 81 -7.28 -2.86 -7.11
C ALA A 81 -7.31 -2.01 -5.83
N VAL A 82 -8.47 -1.86 -5.16
CA VAL A 82 -8.54 -1.18 -3.86
C VAL A 82 -7.74 -1.93 -2.80
N PHE A 83 -7.84 -3.25 -2.74
CA PHE A 83 -7.06 -4.08 -1.81
C PHE A 83 -5.56 -3.82 -1.95
N LEU A 84 -5.04 -3.84 -3.19
CA LEU A 84 -3.63 -3.59 -3.48
C LEU A 84 -3.20 -2.17 -3.09
N LEU A 85 -4.00 -1.15 -3.41
CA LEU A 85 -3.69 0.23 -3.02
C LEU A 85 -3.61 0.38 -1.49
N LEU A 86 -4.59 -0.17 -0.77
CA LEU A 86 -4.59 -0.16 0.69
C LEU A 86 -3.38 -0.90 1.25
N HIS A 87 -3.03 -2.06 0.68
CA HIS A 87 -1.91 -2.85 1.14
C HIS A 87 -0.55 -2.18 0.88
N ILE A 88 -0.38 -1.53 -0.27
CA ILE A 88 0.84 -0.77 -0.57
C ILE A 88 1.01 0.39 0.42
N ARG A 89 -0.08 1.11 0.74
CA ARG A 89 -0.06 2.22 1.69
C ARG A 89 0.18 1.76 3.12
N GLU A 90 -0.38 0.62 3.50
CA GLU A 90 -0.10 -0.06 4.75
C GLU A 90 1.39 -0.36 4.92
N LEU A 91 2.01 -0.99 3.92
CA LEU A 91 3.43 -1.32 3.96
C LEU A 91 4.31 -0.07 4.02
N ASP A 92 3.97 0.99 3.28
CA ASP A 92 4.68 2.26 3.35
C ASP A 92 4.56 2.90 4.74
N ALA A 93 3.34 3.01 5.28
CA ALA A 93 3.12 3.59 6.61
C ALA A 93 3.85 2.77 7.68
N GLY A 94 3.80 1.44 7.58
CA GLY A 94 4.49 0.52 8.46
C GLY A 94 5.98 0.74 8.57
N ARG A 95 6.64 0.98 7.43
CA ARG A 95 8.07 1.28 7.38
C ARG A 95 8.44 2.65 7.94
N ILE A 96 7.47 3.55 8.04
CA ILE A 96 7.65 4.89 8.62
C ILE A 96 7.46 4.86 10.15
N ILE A 97 6.75 3.86 10.72
CA ILE A 97 6.49 3.75 12.17
C ILE A 97 7.77 3.87 12.99
N TYR A 98 8.86 3.20 12.60
CA TYR A 98 10.16 3.32 13.26
C TYR A 98 10.59 4.78 13.42
N TRP A 99 10.56 5.55 12.32
CA TRP A 99 10.98 6.95 12.30
C TRP A 99 10.05 7.87 13.10
N ALA A 100 8.79 7.47 13.30
CA ALA A 100 7.86 8.19 14.15
C ALA A 100 8.11 7.93 15.64
N ARG A 101 8.58 6.72 16.00
CA ARG A 101 8.82 6.31 17.40
C ARG A 101 10.16 6.77 17.94
N TYR A 102 11.20 6.75 17.11
CA TYR A 102 12.58 7.01 17.55
C TYR A 102 13.08 8.37 17.11
N LYS A 103 13.87 9.01 17.98
CA LYS A 103 14.54 10.26 17.66
C LYS A 103 15.65 10.00 16.64
N ASP A 104 15.59 10.70 15.52
CA ASP A 104 16.65 10.68 14.50
C ASP A 104 17.84 11.57 14.93
N SER A 105 18.68 11.05 15.82
CA SER A 105 19.87 11.76 16.31
C SER A 105 20.93 11.97 15.24
N ALA A 106 20.95 11.11 14.21
CA ALA A 106 21.94 11.12 13.14
C ALA A 106 21.50 11.92 11.89
N GLY A 107 20.25 12.38 11.84
CA GLY A 107 19.73 13.14 10.70
C GLY A 107 19.55 12.32 9.42
N PHE A 108 19.24 11.02 9.57
CA PHE A 108 18.98 10.11 8.44
C PHE A 108 17.63 10.35 7.76
N TRP A 109 16.69 10.97 8.47
CA TRP A 109 15.41 11.38 7.92
C TRP A 109 15.61 12.59 7.00
N ILE A 110 15.41 12.37 5.71
CA ILE A 110 15.66 13.38 4.67
C ILE A 110 14.37 13.97 4.08
N HIS A 111 13.21 13.45 4.47
CA HIS A 111 11.93 13.90 3.92
C HIS A 111 11.49 15.20 4.61
N PRO A 112 10.93 16.19 3.87
CA PRO A 112 10.55 17.49 4.42
C PRO A 112 9.46 17.40 5.49
N SER A 113 8.49 16.50 5.32
CA SER A 113 7.46 16.20 6.32
C SER A 113 7.98 15.29 7.42
N ARG A 114 7.44 15.46 8.63
CA ARG A 114 7.70 14.59 9.78
C ARG A 114 7.11 13.19 9.54
N PRO A 115 7.73 12.11 10.05
CA PRO A 115 7.22 10.74 9.93
C PRO A 115 5.76 10.59 10.36
N SER A 116 5.37 11.16 11.52
CA SER A 116 4.01 11.08 12.03
C SER A 116 2.98 11.71 11.08
N ALA A 117 3.32 12.84 10.47
CA ALA A 117 2.44 13.53 9.52
C ALA A 117 2.21 12.68 8.26
N LEU A 118 3.23 11.97 7.77
CA LEU A 118 3.09 11.06 6.64
C LEU A 118 2.21 9.84 6.97
N ILE A 119 2.34 9.31 8.19
CA ILE A 119 1.48 8.22 8.65
C ILE A 119 0.03 8.72 8.74
N ASP A 120 -0.21 9.89 9.33
CA ASP A 120 -1.55 10.46 9.45
C ASP A 120 -2.21 10.71 8.08
N GLU A 121 -1.44 11.23 7.11
CA GLU A 121 -1.89 11.38 5.73
C GLU A 121 -2.22 10.03 5.09
N GLY A 122 -1.35 9.03 5.26
CA GLY A 122 -1.58 7.67 4.78
C GLY A 122 -2.85 7.05 5.37
N VAL A 123 -3.06 7.19 6.68
CA VAL A 123 -4.25 6.71 7.40
C VAL A 123 -5.52 7.40 6.89
N ALA A 124 -5.51 8.73 6.74
CA ALA A 124 -6.63 9.49 6.21
C ALA A 124 -6.98 9.05 4.77
N SER A 125 -5.95 8.82 3.95
CA SER A 125 -6.10 8.35 2.58
C SER A 125 -6.67 6.92 2.52
N CYS A 126 -6.20 6.02 3.38
CA CYS A 126 -6.73 4.66 3.51
C CYS A 126 -8.20 4.66 3.96
N ASN A 127 -8.55 5.47 4.96
CA ASN A 127 -9.94 5.61 5.41
C ASN A 127 -10.86 6.14 4.30
N SER A 128 -10.35 7.06 3.47
CA SER A 128 -11.10 7.58 2.30
C SER A 128 -11.34 6.50 1.25
N LEU A 129 -10.32 5.67 0.95
CA LEU A 129 -10.45 4.53 0.04
C LEU A 129 -11.40 3.45 0.58
N LEU A 130 -11.31 3.12 1.87
CA LEU A 130 -12.23 2.18 2.53
C LEU A 130 -13.67 2.66 2.43
N ARG A 131 -13.91 3.94 2.76
CA ARG A 131 -15.23 4.55 2.63
C ARG A 131 -15.74 4.47 1.20
N TYR A 132 -14.91 4.84 0.23
CA TYR A 132 -15.24 4.75 -1.19
C TYR A 132 -15.61 3.32 -1.59
N PHE A 133 -14.80 2.33 -1.21
CA PHE A 133 -15.07 0.92 -1.48
C PHE A 133 -16.44 0.50 -0.93
N HIS A 134 -16.72 0.75 0.35
CA HIS A 134 -17.98 0.35 0.96
C HIS A 134 -19.21 1.07 0.38
N CYS A 135 -19.07 2.33 -0.04
CA CYS A 135 -20.16 3.08 -0.64
C CYS A 135 -20.46 2.68 -2.09
N PHE A 136 -19.43 2.41 -2.90
CA PHE A 136 -19.59 2.30 -4.36
C PHE A 136 -19.43 0.88 -4.90
N LEU A 137 -18.45 0.11 -4.41
CA LEU A 137 -18.27 -1.29 -4.81
C LEU A 137 -19.08 -2.22 -3.91
N GLY A 138 -19.04 -1.96 -2.61
CA GLY A 138 -19.74 -2.72 -1.59
C GLY A 138 -19.23 -4.15 -1.46
N ARG A 139 -19.74 -4.83 -0.43
CA ARG A 139 -19.40 -6.22 -0.15
C ARG A 139 -20.48 -7.21 -0.56
N GLN A 140 -21.56 -6.75 -1.18
CA GLN A 140 -22.71 -7.61 -1.50
C GLN A 140 -22.29 -8.91 -2.21
N PRO A 141 -21.37 -8.90 -3.20
CA PRO A 141 -20.91 -10.14 -3.83
C PRO A 141 -20.25 -11.13 -2.88
N LEU A 142 -19.66 -10.68 -1.77
CA LEU A 142 -19.07 -11.58 -0.76
C LEU A 142 -20.13 -12.25 0.13
N CYS A 143 -21.32 -11.68 0.26
CA CYS A 143 -22.38 -12.18 1.12
C CYS A 143 -23.48 -12.95 0.37
N GLN A 144 -23.44 -12.94 -0.97
CA GLN A 144 -24.49 -13.50 -1.82
C GLN A 144 -24.22 -14.97 -2.18
N ASN A 145 -25.29 -15.75 -2.33
CA ASN A 145 -25.21 -17.11 -2.85
C ASN A 145 -25.12 -17.09 -4.38
N TRP A 146 -23.97 -17.49 -4.93
CA TRP A 146 -23.69 -17.50 -6.37
C TRP A 146 -24.01 -18.84 -7.06
N ASP A 147 -24.53 -19.83 -6.34
CA ASP A 147 -25.12 -21.02 -6.95
C ASP A 147 -26.52 -20.75 -7.52
N GLU A 148 -27.17 -19.68 -7.07
CA GLU A 148 -28.50 -19.30 -7.52
C GLU A 148 -28.48 -18.56 -8.86
N GLU A 149 -29.37 -18.96 -9.78
CA GLU A 149 -29.47 -18.36 -11.12
C GLU A 149 -29.73 -16.84 -11.06
N ARG A 150 -30.55 -16.38 -10.11
CA ARG A 150 -30.82 -14.93 -9.93
C ARG A 150 -29.56 -14.12 -9.68
N SER A 151 -28.59 -14.69 -8.96
CA SER A 151 -27.32 -14.04 -8.63
C SER A 151 -26.41 -14.03 -9.85
N GLN A 152 -26.30 -15.17 -10.54
CA GLN A 152 -25.50 -15.29 -11.76
C GLN A 152 -25.98 -14.32 -12.85
N ARG A 153 -27.29 -14.09 -12.98
CA ARG A 153 -27.85 -13.11 -13.92
C ARG A 153 -27.36 -11.67 -13.66
N LEU A 154 -27.00 -11.31 -12.42
CA LEU A 154 -26.49 -9.96 -12.10
C LEU A 154 -25.15 -9.66 -12.78
N VAL A 155 -24.39 -10.69 -13.14
CA VAL A 155 -23.12 -10.57 -13.87
C VAL A 155 -23.23 -11.08 -15.31
N GLY A 156 -24.43 -11.43 -15.77
CA GLY A 156 -24.68 -11.95 -17.12
C GLY A 156 -24.31 -13.41 -17.30
N ASN A 157 -24.39 -14.22 -16.23
CA ASN A 157 -24.05 -15.65 -16.23
C ASN A 157 -22.61 -15.95 -16.69
N ASP A 158 -21.69 -15.01 -16.47
CA ASP A 158 -20.27 -15.20 -16.71
C ASP A 158 -19.68 -16.20 -15.70
N ALA A 159 -19.34 -17.39 -16.20
CA ALA A 159 -18.88 -18.49 -15.36
C ALA A 159 -17.51 -18.22 -14.70
N GLU A 160 -16.60 -17.53 -15.39
CA GLU A 160 -15.27 -17.21 -14.85
C GLU A 160 -15.36 -16.18 -13.75
N LEU A 161 -16.19 -15.15 -13.95
CA LEU A 161 -16.44 -14.13 -12.94
C LEU A 161 -17.11 -14.72 -11.70
N VAL A 162 -18.13 -15.59 -11.88
CA VAL A 162 -18.79 -16.28 -10.76
C VAL A 162 -17.80 -17.16 -10.01
N ALA A 163 -16.96 -17.94 -10.70
CA ALA A 163 -15.93 -18.76 -10.09
C ALA A 163 -14.93 -17.91 -9.28
N SER A 164 -14.54 -16.76 -9.82
CA SER A 164 -13.59 -15.85 -9.17
C SER A 164 -14.18 -15.21 -7.91
N ILE A 165 -15.46 -14.81 -7.93
CA ILE A 165 -16.17 -14.29 -6.74
C ILE A 165 -16.23 -15.38 -5.65
N LYS A 166 -16.59 -16.61 -6.02
CA LYS A 166 -16.63 -17.75 -5.08
C LYS A 166 -15.25 -18.05 -4.48
N ALA A 167 -14.20 -18.04 -5.29
CA ALA A 167 -12.83 -18.22 -4.80
C ALA A 167 -12.46 -17.14 -3.77
N LEU A 168 -12.80 -15.88 -4.04
CA LEU A 168 -12.60 -14.78 -3.10
C LEU A 168 -13.42 -14.97 -1.81
N GLN A 169 -14.68 -15.42 -1.90
CA GLN A 169 -15.51 -15.74 -0.72
C GLN A 169 -14.86 -16.81 0.16
N SER A 170 -14.30 -17.86 -0.44
CA SER A 170 -13.61 -18.93 0.28
C SER A 170 -12.35 -18.41 0.99
N CYS A 171 -11.52 -17.62 0.30
CA CYS A 171 -10.33 -16.99 0.89
C CYS A 171 -10.70 -16.08 2.06
N VAL A 172 -11.73 -15.24 1.90
CA VAL A 172 -12.19 -14.33 2.97
C VAL A 172 -12.70 -15.12 4.18
N SER A 173 -13.42 -16.22 3.96
CA SER A 173 -13.91 -17.08 5.02
C SER A 173 -12.76 -17.73 5.81
N MET A 174 -11.75 -18.23 5.10
CA MET A 174 -10.52 -18.77 5.71
C MET A 174 -9.79 -17.70 6.54
N MET A 175 -9.56 -16.51 5.97
CA MET A 175 -8.89 -15.41 6.68
C MET A 175 -9.67 -14.96 7.92
N ARG A 176 -11.01 -14.97 7.86
CA ARG A 176 -11.85 -14.64 9.00
C ARG A 176 -11.71 -15.68 10.12
N GLN A 177 -11.73 -16.97 9.78
CA GLN A 177 -11.55 -18.05 10.74
C GLN A 177 -10.15 -18.02 11.39
N ALA A 178 -9.12 -17.65 10.64
CA ALA A 178 -7.77 -17.48 11.14
C ALA A 178 -7.55 -16.19 11.95
N GLY A 179 -8.56 -15.32 12.07
CA GLY A 179 -8.47 -14.05 12.80
C GLY A 179 -7.59 -13.00 12.10
N TRP A 180 -7.43 -13.08 10.78
CA TRP A 180 -6.55 -12.17 10.02
C TRP A 180 -7.21 -10.84 9.66
N ILE A 181 -8.53 -10.79 9.67
CA ILE A 181 -9.33 -9.62 9.28
C ILE A 181 -9.54 -8.70 10.48
N GLY A 182 -9.28 -7.40 10.32
CA GLY A 182 -9.53 -6.39 11.35
C GLY A 182 -8.49 -6.37 12.49
N ARG A 183 -7.31 -6.95 12.27
CA ARG A 183 -6.19 -6.89 13.22
C ARG A 183 -5.65 -5.46 13.35
N ASN A 184 -5.04 -5.17 14.49
CA ASN A 184 -4.49 -3.85 14.78
C ASN A 184 -2.97 -3.83 14.53
N ALA A 185 -2.51 -2.91 13.67
CA ALA A 185 -1.10 -2.74 13.34
C ALA A 185 -0.22 -2.43 14.56
N SER A 186 -0.69 -1.60 15.51
CA SER A 186 0.07 -1.27 16.74
C SER A 186 0.40 -2.49 17.61
N GLN A 187 -0.41 -3.54 17.54
CA GLN A 187 -0.19 -4.79 18.29
C GLN A 187 0.75 -5.76 17.56
N LEU A 188 0.82 -5.67 16.23
CA LEU A 188 1.60 -6.59 15.40
C LEU A 188 2.99 -6.04 15.09
N TYR A 189 3.16 -4.73 15.14
CA TYR A 189 4.40 -4.09 14.75
C TYR A 189 5.59 -4.55 15.61
N GLN A 190 6.68 -4.93 14.95
CA GLN A 190 7.94 -5.34 15.54
C GLN A 190 9.08 -4.63 14.83
N ASP A 191 9.97 -3.99 15.60
CA ASP A 191 11.09 -3.24 15.03
C ASP A 191 12.02 -4.15 14.22
N GLY A 192 12.37 -3.68 13.02
CA GLY A 192 13.27 -4.41 12.11
C GLY A 192 12.63 -5.61 11.40
N HIS A 193 11.38 -5.98 11.70
CA HIS A 193 10.70 -7.06 10.99
C HIS A 193 9.98 -6.52 9.74
N PRO A 194 10.34 -6.95 8.52
CA PRO A 194 9.81 -6.38 7.27
C PRO A 194 8.31 -6.64 7.08
N ASP A 195 7.80 -7.73 7.65
CA ASP A 195 6.38 -8.13 7.57
C ASP A 195 5.56 -7.77 8.82
N SER A 196 6.09 -6.87 9.65
CA SER A 196 5.50 -6.49 10.94
C SER A 196 4.08 -5.93 10.85
N VAL A 197 3.74 -5.25 9.76
CA VAL A 197 2.39 -4.74 9.50
C VAL A 197 1.98 -5.06 8.07
N GLY A 198 1.20 -6.13 7.92
CA GLY A 198 0.63 -6.55 6.66
C GLY A 198 -0.74 -7.18 6.88
N LEU A 199 -1.68 -6.89 5.97
CA LEU A 199 -3.05 -7.40 6.00
C LEU A 199 -3.83 -6.95 7.25
N THR A 200 -3.56 -5.74 7.74
CA THR A 200 -4.29 -5.04 8.81
C THR A 200 -5.26 -4.03 8.21
N ILE A 201 -4.75 -3.04 7.47
CA ILE A 201 -5.59 -2.04 6.78
C ILE A 201 -6.31 -2.67 5.60
N SER A 202 -5.60 -3.39 4.73
CA SER A 202 -6.18 -3.91 3.49
C SER A 202 -7.26 -4.94 3.75
N SER A 203 -7.21 -5.66 4.87
CA SER A 203 -8.25 -6.62 5.26
C SER A 203 -9.56 -5.96 5.72
N LEU A 204 -9.56 -4.65 6.03
CA LEU A 204 -10.76 -3.91 6.42
C LEU A 204 -11.78 -3.79 5.28
N ILE A 205 -11.40 -4.00 4.00
CA ILE A 205 -12.39 -4.07 2.91
C ILE A 205 -13.39 -5.22 3.12
N PHE A 206 -13.01 -6.23 3.92
CA PHE A 206 -13.81 -7.41 4.21
C PHE A 206 -14.60 -7.30 5.53
N THR A 207 -14.50 -6.18 6.26
CA THR A 207 -15.27 -5.88 7.48
C THR A 207 -16.52 -5.05 7.16
N GLU A 208 -17.44 -4.93 8.11
CA GLU A 208 -18.62 -4.06 7.94
C GLU A 208 -18.18 -2.60 7.87
N MET A 209 -18.96 -1.76 7.19
CA MET A 209 -18.61 -0.34 7.03
C MET A 209 -18.39 0.38 8.37
N ALA A 210 -19.14 -0.01 9.41
CA ALA A 210 -19.01 0.54 10.76
C ALA A 210 -17.63 0.24 11.39
N ASP A 211 -17.01 -0.86 10.98
CA ASP A 211 -15.72 -1.35 11.49
C ASP A 211 -14.56 -1.10 10.52
N ALA A 212 -14.86 -0.66 9.29
CA ALA A 212 -13.89 -0.41 8.22
C ALA A 212 -13.16 0.93 8.39
N GLN A 213 -12.53 1.11 9.56
CA GLN A 213 -11.73 2.29 9.89
C GLN A 213 -10.37 1.88 10.42
N VAL A 214 -9.33 2.49 9.87
CA VAL A 214 -7.97 2.38 10.39
C VAL A 214 -7.91 3.13 11.72
N LYS A 215 -7.62 2.41 12.80
CA LYS A 215 -7.47 2.93 14.16
C LYS A 215 -6.10 2.53 14.70
N ASN A 216 -5.50 3.39 15.52
CA ASN A 216 -4.28 3.09 16.28
C ASN A 216 -3.14 2.51 15.43
N PHE A 217 -2.82 3.18 14.31
CA PHE A 217 -1.74 2.73 13.42
C PHE A 217 -0.34 3.13 13.93
N HIS A 218 -0.27 3.99 14.95
CA HIS A 218 0.97 4.44 15.61
C HIS A 218 1.39 3.51 16.74
#